data_AF-A0AAW1YKI1-F1
#
_entry.id   AF-A0AAW1YKI1-F1
#
_cell.length_a   1.000
_cell.length_b   1.000
_cell.length_c   1.000
_cell.angle_alpha   90.00
_cell.angle_beta   90.00
_cell.angle_gamma   90.00
#
_symmetry.space_group_name_H-M   'P 1'
#
loop_
_entity.id
_entity.type
_entity.pdbx_description
1 polymer ?
#
loop_
_entity_poly.entity_id
_entity_poly.type
_entity_poly.pdbx_seq_one_letter_code
_entity_poly.pdbx_strand_id
1 'polypeptide(L)'
;MLKLFKLDTLLKLVDIKGTDGKTTLLHFVVQEIIRSESPGSETKENTQKMDIKTMEGDFKKQGLQMVAGLSKDLVNVTKAAGMDSDVLSSYVSKLAMGLEKVRLVLQYDKPDVNGKFFNSMKLFLQEAEEEILRIKADERKALFLVKEVTEYFHGDTNKEEAHPFRIFMIVRDFLKVLDHVCKEVGNMQDRTLVGSARSFRIAATAPLPVLNRYNVRQEDSSDDDSFSL
;
A
#
# COMPACT_ATOMS: atom_id res chain seq x y z
N MET A 1 -13.77 18.02 17.94
CA MET A 1 -12.41 17.79 17.41
C MET A 1 -12.30 16.30 17.14
N LEU A 2 -12.22 15.88 15.87
CA LEU A 2 -12.07 14.46 15.51
C LEU A 2 -10.74 13.97 16.09
N LYS A 3 -10.76 12.83 16.78
CA LYS A 3 -9.57 12.22 17.37
C LYS A 3 -8.74 11.66 16.21
N LEU A 4 -7.71 12.39 15.78
CA LEU A 4 -6.94 12.00 14.61
C LEU A 4 -6.07 10.77 14.89
N PHE A 5 -6.08 9.86 13.92
CA PHE A 5 -5.29 8.64 13.93
C PHE A 5 -3.83 8.99 13.60
N LYS A 6 -2.90 8.68 14.51
CA LYS A 6 -1.47 8.88 14.26
C LYS A 6 -0.99 7.94 13.16
N LEU A 7 -0.28 8.43 12.16
CA LEU A 7 0.17 7.58 11.04
C LEU A 7 1.10 6.45 11.49
N ASP A 8 1.88 6.63 12.56
CA ASP A 8 2.69 5.54 13.16
C ASP A 8 1.86 4.31 13.54
N THR A 9 0.57 4.48 13.80
CA THR A 9 -0.32 3.38 14.15
C THR A 9 -0.79 2.58 12.93
N LEU A 10 -0.62 3.08 11.71
CA LEU A 10 -0.89 2.33 10.48
C LEU A 10 0.00 1.09 10.38
N LEU A 11 1.30 1.24 10.68
CA LEU A 11 2.24 0.11 10.64
C LEU A 11 1.93 -0.93 11.72
N LYS A 12 1.34 -0.53 12.86
CA LYS A 12 0.94 -1.44 13.93
C LYS A 12 -0.27 -2.31 13.57
N LEU A 13 -1.08 -1.93 12.58
CA LEU A 13 -2.23 -2.73 12.14
C LEU A 13 -1.80 -4.09 11.56
N VAL A 14 -0.56 -4.18 11.11
CA VAL A 14 0.05 -5.40 10.58
C VAL A 14 0.40 -6.39 11.71
N ASP A 15 0.72 -5.88 12.89
CA ASP A 15 1.15 -6.69 14.04
C ASP A 15 -0.05 -7.30 14.80
N ILE A 16 -1.25 -6.78 14.60
CA ILE A 16 -2.47 -7.29 15.21
C ILE A 16 -2.97 -8.48 14.40
N LYS A 17 -2.74 -9.69 14.93
CA LYS A 17 -3.14 -10.95 14.29
C LYS A 17 -4.47 -11.48 14.84
N GLY A 18 -5.23 -12.16 13.98
CA GLY A 18 -6.41 -12.92 14.35
C GLY A 18 -6.08 -14.17 15.17
N THR A 19 -7.12 -14.87 15.62
CA THR A 19 -6.99 -16.12 16.39
C THR A 19 -6.31 -17.25 15.60
N ASP A 20 -6.28 -17.15 14.28
CA ASP A 20 -5.60 -18.08 13.37
C ASP A 20 -4.08 -17.88 13.32
N GLY A 21 -3.56 -16.78 13.88
CA GLY A 21 -2.15 -16.38 13.83
C GLY A 21 -1.62 -16.05 12.43
N LYS A 22 -2.47 -16.06 11.41
CA LYS A 22 -2.12 -15.94 10.00
C LYS A 22 -2.66 -14.65 9.38
N THR A 23 -3.90 -14.30 9.68
CA THR A 23 -4.53 -13.09 9.16
C THR A 23 -4.28 -11.92 10.11
N THR A 24 -4.07 -10.73 9.56
CA THR A 24 -3.88 -9.49 10.32
C THR A 24 -5.14 -8.65 10.31
N LEU A 25 -5.28 -7.68 11.21
CA LEU A 25 -6.39 -6.73 11.20
C LEU A 25 -6.52 -6.02 9.84
N LEU A 26 -5.40 -5.75 9.18
CA LEU A 26 -5.39 -5.17 7.84
C LEU A 26 -6.07 -6.06 6.79
N HIS A 27 -5.96 -7.39 6.89
CA HIS A 27 -6.70 -8.32 6.01
C HIS A 27 -8.21 -8.15 6.15
N PHE A 28 -8.68 -8.08 7.39
CA PHE A 28 -10.11 -7.87 7.68
C PHE A 28 -10.58 -6.51 7.18
N VAL A 29 -9.79 -5.45 7.36
CA VAL A 29 -10.12 -4.10 6.85
C VAL A 29 -10.23 -4.11 5.31
N VAL A 30 -9.28 -4.72 4.61
CA VAL A 30 -9.33 -4.82 3.14
C VAL A 30 -10.55 -5.63 2.69
N GLN A 31 -10.83 -6.75 3.34
CA GLN A 31 -12.00 -7.58 3.03
C GLN A 31 -13.33 -6.86 3.31
N GLU A 32 -13.38 -6.03 4.35
CA GLU A 32 -14.55 -5.25 4.71
C GLU A 32 -14.81 -4.12 3.72
N ILE A 33 -13.77 -3.40 3.26
CA ILE A 33 -13.90 -2.37 2.21
C ILE A 33 -14.43 -3.00 0.91
N ILE A 34 -13.91 -4.17 0.54
CA ILE A 34 -14.40 -4.93 -0.61
C ILE A 34 -15.87 -5.30 -0.46
N ARG A 35 -16.32 -5.60 0.77
CA ARG A 35 -17.71 -5.97 1.08
C ARG A 35 -18.65 -4.77 1.09
N SER A 36 -18.22 -3.62 1.60
CA SER A 36 -19.04 -2.40 1.71
C SER A 36 -19.31 -1.74 0.37
N GLU A 37 -18.42 -1.91 -0.61
CA GLU A 37 -18.59 -1.41 -1.98
C GLU A 37 -19.54 -2.28 -2.84
N SER A 38 -20.11 -3.36 -2.28
CA SER A 38 -21.14 -4.17 -2.93
C SER A 38 -22.54 -3.62 -2.60
N PRO A 39 -23.35 -3.20 -3.59
CA PRO A 39 -24.63 -2.49 -3.38
C PRO A 39 -25.79 -3.38 -2.86
N GLY A 40 -25.51 -4.49 -2.17
CA GLY A 40 -26.49 -5.48 -1.74
C GLY A 40 -26.66 -5.64 -0.22
N SER A 41 -26.06 -4.79 0.61
CA SER A 41 -26.16 -4.95 2.08
C SER A 41 -27.46 -4.39 2.69
N GLU A 42 -28.30 -3.72 1.90
CA GLU A 42 -29.61 -3.25 2.31
C GLU A 42 -30.64 -3.62 1.24
N THR A 43 -31.24 -4.80 1.35
CA THR A 43 -32.66 -5.10 1.03
C THR A 43 -32.81 -6.63 1.07
N LYS A 44 -33.32 -7.14 2.19
CA LYS A 44 -34.01 -8.43 2.17
C LYS A 44 -35.34 -8.18 1.47
N GLU A 45 -35.55 -8.74 0.29
CA GLU A 45 -36.76 -9.49 -0.10
C GLU A 45 -36.78 -9.77 -1.61
N ASN A 46 -36.97 -11.05 -1.94
CA ASN A 46 -37.46 -11.63 -3.19
C ASN A 46 -37.10 -10.98 -4.54
N THR A 47 -36.26 -11.66 -5.33
CA THR A 47 -36.58 -12.22 -6.68
C THR A 47 -35.31 -12.41 -7.54
N GLN A 48 -35.24 -13.56 -8.23
CA GLN A 48 -34.31 -13.95 -9.32
C GLN A 48 -32.82 -14.23 -8.99
N LYS A 49 -32.49 -15.54 -8.95
CA LYS A 49 -31.21 -16.14 -8.53
C LYS A 49 -30.13 -16.29 -9.62
N MET A 50 -30.26 -15.67 -10.81
CA MET A 50 -29.40 -16.02 -11.96
C MET A 50 -28.34 -14.99 -12.38
N ASP A 51 -28.29 -13.77 -11.82
CA ASP A 51 -27.27 -12.76 -12.20
C ASP A 51 -26.50 -12.10 -11.03
N ILE A 52 -26.88 -12.42 -9.78
CA ILE A 52 -26.30 -11.79 -8.58
C ILE A 52 -24.84 -12.22 -8.35
N LYS A 53 -24.49 -13.47 -8.67
CA LYS A 53 -23.12 -14.00 -8.44
C LYS A 53 -22.06 -13.36 -9.33
N THR A 54 -22.41 -13.00 -10.57
CA THR A 54 -21.48 -12.36 -11.52
C THR A 54 -21.23 -10.91 -11.10
N MET A 55 -22.30 -10.17 -10.80
CA MET A 55 -22.20 -8.80 -10.29
C MET A 55 -21.48 -8.71 -8.94
N GLU A 56 -21.74 -9.63 -8.00
CA GLU A 56 -21.05 -9.67 -6.70
C GLU A 56 -19.53 -9.91 -6.85
N GLY A 57 -19.13 -10.72 -7.82
CA GLY A 57 -17.71 -10.92 -8.17
C GLY A 57 -17.07 -9.66 -8.75
N ASP A 58 -17.80 -8.91 -9.57
CA ASP A 58 -17.31 -7.69 -10.20
C ASP A 58 -17.19 -6.52 -9.21
N PHE A 59 -18.15 -6.37 -8.27
CA PHE A 59 -18.05 -5.38 -7.18
C PHE A 59 -16.91 -5.70 -6.21
N LYS A 60 -16.68 -6.99 -5.90
CA LYS A 60 -15.54 -7.40 -5.07
C LYS A 60 -14.19 -7.07 -5.72
N LYS A 61 -14.09 -7.28 -7.03
CA LYS A 61 -12.91 -6.88 -7.82
C LYS A 61 -12.74 -5.37 -7.85
N GLN A 62 -13.83 -4.62 -7.95
CA GLN A 62 -13.79 -3.16 -7.98
C GLN A 62 -13.34 -2.54 -6.65
N GLY A 63 -13.88 -3.02 -5.52
CA GLY A 63 -13.43 -2.59 -4.19
C GLY A 63 -11.96 -2.90 -3.93
N LEU A 64 -11.49 -4.09 -4.34
CA LEU A 64 -10.08 -4.46 -4.23
C LEU A 64 -9.20 -3.61 -5.14
N GLN A 65 -9.65 -3.30 -6.36
CA GLN A 65 -8.94 -2.44 -7.30
C GLN A 65 -8.80 -1.00 -6.78
N MET A 66 -9.79 -0.46 -6.08
CA MET A 66 -9.70 0.86 -5.47
C MET A 66 -8.64 0.89 -4.37
N VAL A 67 -8.66 -0.07 -3.45
CA VAL A 67 -7.68 -0.13 -2.34
C VAL A 67 -6.27 -0.42 -2.87
N ALA A 68 -6.12 -1.32 -3.85
CA ALA A 68 -4.85 -1.59 -4.52
C ALA A 68 -4.39 -0.44 -5.45
N GLY A 69 -5.28 0.49 -5.78
CA GLY A 69 -4.99 1.69 -6.56
C GLY A 69 -4.28 2.78 -5.75
N LEU A 70 -4.39 2.75 -4.42
CA LEU A 70 -3.88 3.81 -3.55
C LEU A 70 -2.36 4.04 -3.68
N SER A 71 -1.57 2.98 -3.92
CA SER A 71 -0.14 3.13 -4.17
C SER A 71 0.17 3.91 -5.46
N LYS A 72 -0.73 3.92 -6.45
CA LYS A 72 -0.58 4.69 -7.69
C LYS A 72 -0.94 6.16 -7.47
N ASP A 73 -2.03 6.41 -6.75
CA ASP A 73 -2.50 7.78 -6.46
C ASP A 73 -1.50 8.53 -5.56
N LEU A 74 -0.82 7.82 -4.66
CA LEU A 74 0.17 8.36 -3.74
C LEU A 74 1.62 8.19 -4.24
N VAL A 75 1.85 8.12 -5.56
CA VAL A 75 3.21 7.94 -6.13
C VAL A 75 4.20 9.03 -5.68
N ASN A 76 3.74 10.27 -5.51
CA ASN A 76 4.58 11.38 -5.08
C ASN A 76 5.03 11.24 -3.61
N VAL A 77 4.21 10.61 -2.76
CA VAL A 77 4.58 10.28 -1.38
C VAL A 77 5.73 9.28 -1.37
N THR A 78 5.67 8.26 -2.22
CA THR A 78 6.75 7.27 -2.36
C THR A 78 8.06 7.91 -2.83
N LYS A 79 8.00 8.89 -3.73
CA LYS A 79 9.17 9.67 -4.17
C LYS A 79 9.72 10.56 -3.04
N ALA A 80 8.84 11.30 -2.36
CA ALA A 80 9.22 12.18 -1.26
C ALA A 80 9.85 11.41 -0.08
N ALA A 81 9.38 10.19 0.19
CA ALA A 81 9.94 9.30 1.20
C ALA A 81 11.37 8.82 0.91
N GLY A 82 11.89 9.01 -0.30
CA GLY A 82 13.28 8.75 -0.67
C GLY A 82 14.16 10.01 -0.65
N MET A 83 13.61 11.17 -0.32
CA MET A 83 14.35 12.42 -0.21
C MET A 83 14.90 12.60 1.21
N ASP A 84 15.93 13.43 1.33
CA ASP A 84 16.54 13.82 2.59
C ASP A 84 16.56 15.35 2.67
N SER A 85 16.01 15.90 3.75
CA SER A 85 15.84 17.35 3.93
C SER A 85 17.17 18.07 4.08
N ASP A 86 18.13 17.48 4.76
CA ASP A 86 19.44 18.08 5.01
C ASP A 86 20.25 18.07 3.71
N VAL A 87 20.17 16.98 2.96
CA VAL A 87 20.79 16.88 1.64
C VAL A 87 20.19 17.91 0.68
N LEU A 88 18.86 18.07 0.65
CA LEU A 88 18.18 19.07 -0.17
C LEU A 88 18.66 20.49 0.20
N SER A 89 18.68 20.82 1.49
CA SER A 89 19.15 22.13 1.95
C SER A 89 20.62 22.39 1.66
N SER A 90 21.44 21.32 1.70
CA SER A 90 22.84 21.39 1.30
C SER A 90 23.01 21.75 -0.17
N TYR A 91 22.15 21.29 -1.07
CA TYR A 91 22.22 21.63 -2.48
C TYR A 91 21.88 23.10 -2.73
N VAL A 92 20.83 23.60 -2.08
CA VAL A 92 20.43 25.02 -2.17
C VAL A 92 21.53 25.92 -1.63
N SER A 93 22.16 25.53 -0.51
CA SER A 93 23.29 26.24 0.08
C SER A 93 24.52 26.22 -0.83
N LYS A 94 24.87 25.07 -1.41
CA LYS A 94 25.99 24.94 -2.36
C LYS A 94 25.79 25.80 -3.61
N LEU A 95 24.56 25.86 -4.13
CA LEU A 95 24.24 26.68 -5.29
C LEU A 95 24.41 28.18 -4.97
N ALA A 96 23.93 28.63 -3.81
CA ALA A 96 24.12 30.00 -3.35
C ALA A 96 25.61 30.33 -3.12
N MET A 97 26.38 29.44 -2.49
CA MET A 97 27.83 29.61 -2.31
C MET A 97 28.59 29.64 -3.64
N GLY A 98 28.18 28.82 -4.61
CA GLY A 98 28.74 28.82 -5.95
C GLY A 98 28.54 30.15 -6.65
N LEU A 99 27.33 30.71 -6.55
CA LEU A 99 27.02 32.03 -7.11
C LEU A 99 27.88 33.14 -6.46
N GLU A 100 28.06 33.09 -5.14
CA GLU A 100 28.89 34.08 -4.45
C GLU A 100 30.36 34.03 -4.91
N LYS A 101 30.90 32.84 -5.18
CA LYS A 101 32.24 32.71 -5.78
C LYS A 101 32.33 33.34 -7.16
N VAL A 102 31.29 33.19 -7.98
CA VAL A 102 31.21 33.86 -9.30
C VAL A 102 31.19 35.38 -9.12
N ARG A 103 30.42 35.88 -8.16
CA ARG A 103 30.36 37.31 -7.82
C ARG A 103 31.74 37.86 -7.44
N LEU A 104 32.53 37.11 -6.66
CA LEU A 104 33.90 37.49 -6.30
C LEU A 104 34.83 37.58 -7.52
N VAL A 105 34.74 36.63 -8.46
CA VAL A 105 35.55 36.65 -9.69
C VAL A 105 35.22 37.87 -10.55
N LEU A 106 33.95 38.27 -10.60
CA LEU A 106 33.50 39.45 -11.34
C LEU A 106 34.05 40.77 -10.80
N GLN A 107 34.54 40.83 -9.56
CA GLN A 107 35.16 42.03 -9.00
C GLN A 107 36.51 42.38 -9.65
N TYR A 108 37.13 41.43 -10.35
CA TYR A 108 38.40 41.63 -11.07
C TYR A 108 38.20 42.19 -12.49
N ASP A 109 36.96 42.54 -12.86
CA ASP A 109 36.65 43.16 -14.14
C ASP A 109 37.40 44.50 -14.29
N LYS A 110 38.19 44.64 -15.36
CA LYS A 110 38.98 45.85 -15.63
C LYS A 110 38.35 46.61 -16.80
N PRO A 111 38.18 47.94 -16.67
CA PRO A 111 37.46 48.75 -17.67
C PRO A 111 38.12 48.79 -19.06
N ASP A 112 39.41 48.47 -19.14
CA ASP A 112 40.21 48.58 -20.36
C ASP A 112 40.13 47.32 -21.26
N VAL A 113 39.51 46.25 -20.77
CA VAL A 113 39.37 44.98 -21.51
C VAL A 113 37.95 44.46 -21.32
N ASN A 114 36.97 45.19 -21.86
CA ASN A 114 35.56 44.82 -21.75
C ASN A 114 35.28 43.53 -22.55
N GLY A 115 35.65 42.40 -21.97
CA GLY A 115 35.61 41.08 -22.59
C GLY A 115 34.20 40.51 -22.58
N LYS A 116 33.78 39.91 -23.69
CA LYS A 116 32.47 39.24 -23.84
C LYS A 116 32.13 38.32 -22.66
N PHE A 117 33.14 37.72 -22.03
CA PHE A 117 33.01 36.89 -20.83
C PHE A 117 32.39 37.62 -19.63
N PHE A 118 32.92 38.78 -19.22
CA PHE A 118 32.42 39.50 -18.04
C PHE A 118 30.98 39.99 -18.23
N ASN A 119 30.63 40.41 -19.45
CA ASN A 119 29.26 40.79 -19.79
C ASN A 119 28.30 39.60 -19.72
N SER A 120 28.65 38.46 -20.32
CA SER A 120 27.84 37.23 -20.22
C SER A 120 27.72 36.74 -18.77
N MET A 121 28.80 36.84 -17.99
CA MET A 121 28.82 36.37 -16.61
C MET A 121 28.03 37.29 -15.66
N LYS A 122 27.96 38.60 -15.93
CA LYS A 122 27.05 39.53 -15.21
C LYS A 122 25.59 39.18 -15.46
N LEU A 123 25.21 38.88 -16.70
CA LEU A 123 23.84 38.44 -17.02
C LEU A 123 23.51 37.11 -16.34
N PHE A 124 24.40 36.12 -16.45
CA PHE A 124 24.26 34.84 -15.75
C PHE A 124 24.11 35.03 -14.24
N LEU A 125 24.91 35.90 -13.62
CA LEU A 125 24.84 36.16 -12.18
C LEU A 125 23.45 36.69 -11.79
N GLN A 126 22.91 37.64 -12.56
CA GLN A 126 21.60 38.22 -12.30
C GLN A 126 20.48 37.18 -12.41
N GLU A 127 20.46 36.40 -13.49
CA GLU A 127 19.44 35.36 -13.71
C GLU A 127 19.52 34.26 -12.64
N ALA A 128 20.73 33.79 -12.33
CA ALA A 128 20.94 32.75 -11.33
C ALA A 128 20.60 33.22 -9.91
N GLU A 129 20.85 34.50 -9.57
CA GLU A 129 20.45 35.09 -8.29
C GLU A 129 18.94 35.01 -8.08
N GLU A 130 18.17 35.37 -9.10
CA GLU A 130 16.71 35.28 -9.05
C GLU A 130 16.20 33.85 -8.95
N GLU A 131 16.75 32.91 -9.74
CA GLU A 131 16.36 31.50 -9.67
C GLU A 131 16.69 30.88 -8.31
N ILE A 132 17.86 31.18 -7.74
CA ILE A 132 18.26 30.66 -6.42
C ILE A 132 17.35 31.20 -5.32
N LEU A 133 16.94 32.48 -5.42
CA LEU A 133 15.97 33.06 -4.50
C LEU A 133 14.61 32.37 -4.58
N ARG A 134 14.13 32.04 -5.80
CA ARG A 134 12.91 31.25 -6.00
C ARG A 134 13.02 29.86 -5.37
N ILE A 135 14.10 29.14 -5.66
CA ILE A 135 14.34 27.79 -5.11
C ILE A 135 14.36 27.80 -3.57
N LYS A 136 15.02 28.81 -2.95
CA LYS A 136 15.02 28.97 -1.49
C LYS A 136 13.63 29.26 -0.91
N ALA A 137 12.79 29.99 -1.63
CA ALA A 137 11.41 30.24 -1.20
C ALA A 137 10.57 28.96 -1.29
N ASP A 138 10.71 28.21 -2.39
CA ASP A 138 10.02 26.94 -2.60
C ASP A 138 10.43 25.87 -1.60
N GLU A 139 11.73 25.76 -1.29
CA GLU A 139 12.24 24.86 -0.24
C GLU A 139 11.59 25.16 1.12
N ARG A 140 11.59 26.43 1.54
CA ARG A 140 10.98 26.84 2.80
C ARG A 140 9.48 26.57 2.83
N LYS A 141 8.78 26.87 1.74
CA LYS A 141 7.35 26.62 1.61
C LYS A 141 7.03 25.12 1.67
N ALA A 142 7.81 24.29 0.97
CA ALA A 142 7.63 22.84 0.98
C ALA A 142 7.85 22.27 2.38
N LEU A 143 8.93 22.65 3.08
CA LEU A 143 9.20 22.21 4.45
C LEU A 143 8.11 22.68 5.44
N PHE A 144 7.59 23.90 5.25
CA PHE A 144 6.48 24.40 6.05
C PHE A 144 5.21 23.56 5.85
N LEU A 145 4.83 23.25 4.60
CA LEU A 145 3.68 22.38 4.32
C LEU A 145 3.86 20.98 4.92
N VAL A 146 5.07 20.43 4.87
CA VAL A 146 5.38 19.15 5.52
C VAL A 146 5.19 19.23 7.03
N LYS A 147 5.59 20.35 7.65
CA LYS A 147 5.35 20.60 9.07
C LYS A 147 3.86 20.65 9.39
N GLU A 148 3.06 21.41 8.64
CA GLU A 148 1.60 21.48 8.84
C GLU A 148 0.91 20.11 8.73
N VAL A 149 1.29 19.32 7.72
CA VAL A 149 0.76 17.96 7.54
C VAL A 149 1.20 17.05 8.69
N THR A 150 2.43 17.20 9.16
CA THR A 150 2.92 16.42 10.31
C THR A 150 2.19 16.80 11.60
N GLU A 151 1.94 18.08 11.84
CA GLU A 151 1.15 18.57 12.98
C GLU A 151 -0.28 18.04 12.94
N TYR A 152 -0.88 18.01 11.75
CA TYR A 152 -2.22 17.46 11.56
C TYR A 152 -2.30 16.00 12.02
N PHE A 153 -1.37 15.13 11.61
CA PHE A 153 -1.44 13.70 11.94
C PHE A 153 -0.80 13.31 13.28
N HIS A 154 0.24 14.00 13.74
CA HIS A 154 1.02 13.61 14.93
C HIS A 154 0.81 14.53 16.15
N GLY A 155 0.23 15.72 15.95
CA GLY A 155 0.04 16.74 16.98
C GLY A 155 1.33 17.52 17.20
N ASP A 156 1.91 17.40 18.40
CA ASP A 156 3.14 18.11 18.75
C ASP A 156 4.33 17.64 17.88
N THR A 157 4.88 18.56 17.09
CA THR A 157 5.98 18.33 16.12
C THR A 157 7.36 18.31 16.73
N ASN A 158 7.52 18.64 18.02
CA ASN A 158 8.83 18.73 18.69
C ASN A 158 9.71 17.48 18.55
N LYS A 159 9.11 16.29 18.31
CA LYS A 159 9.84 15.02 18.12
C LYS A 159 10.13 14.65 16.67
N GLU A 160 9.38 15.23 15.72
CA GLU A 160 9.47 14.93 14.29
C GLU A 160 10.31 15.98 13.53
N GLU A 161 10.63 17.13 14.15
CA GLU A 161 11.46 18.19 13.54
C GLU A 161 12.84 17.70 13.08
N ALA A 162 13.40 16.65 13.70
CA ALA A 162 14.67 16.07 13.29
C ALA A 162 14.60 15.34 11.93
N HIS A 163 13.42 14.86 11.52
CA HIS A 163 13.23 14.14 10.26
C HIS A 163 11.91 14.53 9.58
N PRO A 164 11.84 15.72 8.95
CA PRO A 164 10.62 16.25 8.35
C PRO A 164 9.92 15.29 7.38
N PHE A 165 10.68 14.49 6.63
CA PHE A 165 10.12 13.57 5.62
C PHE A 165 9.71 12.20 6.16
N ARG A 166 9.82 11.96 7.48
CA ARG A 166 9.45 10.68 8.09
C ARG A 166 7.98 10.32 7.87
N ILE A 167 7.10 11.32 7.83
CA ILE A 167 5.67 11.12 7.53
C ILE A 167 5.45 10.40 6.19
N PHE A 168 6.23 10.75 5.16
CA PHE A 168 6.15 10.09 3.86
C PHE A 168 6.68 8.66 3.91
N MET A 169 7.72 8.40 4.71
CA MET A 169 8.27 7.05 4.90
C MET A 169 7.23 6.10 5.51
N ILE A 170 6.52 6.57 6.55
CA ILE A 170 5.46 5.79 7.21
C ILE A 170 4.37 5.42 6.20
N VAL A 171 3.87 6.39 5.44
CA VAL A 171 2.82 6.16 4.43
C VAL A 171 3.32 5.23 3.33
N ARG A 172 4.53 5.44 2.79
CA ARG A 172 5.14 4.56 1.79
C ARG A 172 5.21 3.11 2.28
N ASP A 173 5.70 2.91 3.50
CA ASP A 173 5.91 1.56 4.01
C ASP A 173 4.58 0.88 4.35
N PHE A 174 3.58 1.63 4.83
CA PHE A 174 2.22 1.13 4.93
C PHE A 174 1.63 0.74 3.57
N LEU A 175 1.80 1.56 2.53
CA LEU A 175 1.30 1.25 1.17
C LEU A 175 1.91 -0.05 0.63
N LYS A 176 3.19 -0.31 0.87
CA LYS A 176 3.83 -1.59 0.48
C LYS A 176 3.17 -2.79 1.18
N VAL A 177 2.84 -2.64 2.47
CA VAL A 177 2.17 -3.72 3.20
C VAL A 177 0.73 -3.88 2.72
N LEU A 178 0.01 -2.78 2.48
CA LEU A 178 -1.33 -2.81 1.91
C LEU A 178 -1.36 -3.52 0.55
N ASP A 179 -0.40 -3.22 -0.34
CA ASP A 179 -0.26 -3.90 -1.63
C ASP A 179 -0.05 -5.41 -1.48
N HIS A 180 0.72 -5.83 -0.48
CA HIS A 180 0.92 -7.25 -0.18
C HIS A 180 -0.38 -7.91 0.27
N VAL A 181 -1.08 -7.30 1.23
CA VAL A 181 -2.35 -7.81 1.75
C VAL A 181 -3.43 -7.85 0.65
N CYS A 182 -3.51 -6.84 -0.21
CA CYS A 182 -4.43 -6.84 -1.36
C CYS A 182 -4.19 -8.03 -2.30
N LYS A 183 -2.93 -8.40 -2.54
CA LYS A 183 -2.59 -9.59 -3.35
C LYS A 183 -2.98 -10.88 -2.64
N GLU A 184 -2.74 -10.99 -1.34
CA GLU A 184 -3.12 -12.17 -0.55
C GLU A 184 -4.65 -12.36 -0.55
N VAL A 185 -5.41 -11.29 -0.31
CA VAL A 185 -6.88 -11.31 -0.33
C VAL A 185 -7.42 -11.64 -1.73
N GLY A 186 -6.84 -11.08 -2.79
CA GLY A 186 -7.21 -11.42 -4.17
C GLY A 186 -7.00 -12.91 -4.48
N ASN A 187 -5.85 -13.46 -4.10
CA ASN A 187 -5.53 -14.88 -4.30
C ASN A 187 -6.49 -15.82 -3.52
N MET A 188 -6.93 -15.41 -2.32
CA MET A 188 -7.90 -16.18 -1.53
C MET A 188 -9.29 -16.23 -2.20
N GLN A 189 -9.72 -15.13 -2.83
CA GLN A 189 -10.99 -15.07 -3.55
C GLN A 189 -10.96 -15.95 -4.81
N ASP A 190 -9.86 -15.91 -5.58
CA ASP A 190 -9.70 -16.75 -6.77
C ASP A 190 -9.67 -18.25 -6.43
N ARG A 191 -9.00 -18.64 -5.34
CA ARG A 191 -8.99 -20.04 -4.87
C ARG A 191 -10.38 -20.53 -4.43
N THR A 192 -11.19 -19.65 -3.83
CA THR A 192 -12.55 -19.99 -3.39
C THR A 192 -13.48 -20.21 -4.60
N LEU A 193 -13.28 -19.45 -5.68
CA LEU A 193 -14.03 -19.62 -6.93
C LEU A 193 -13.63 -20.91 -7.69
N VAL A 194 -12.34 -21.24 -7.72
CA VAL A 194 -11.82 -22.44 -8.41
C VAL A 194 -12.10 -23.74 -7.64
N GLY A 195 -12.17 -23.68 -6.31
CA GLY A 195 -12.53 -24.83 -5.46
C GLY A 195 -13.95 -25.36 -5.67
N SER A 196 -14.86 -24.52 -6.15
CA SER A 196 -16.25 -24.92 -6.48
C SER A 196 -16.39 -25.60 -7.85
N ALA A 197 -15.37 -25.53 -8.72
CA ALA A 197 -15.42 -26.07 -10.08
C ALA A 197 -14.86 -27.50 -10.21
N ARG A 198 -14.22 -28.04 -9.17
CA ARG A 198 -13.86 -29.46 -9.10
C ARG A 198 -14.99 -30.29 -8.50
N SER A 199 -16.17 -30.20 -9.14
CA SER A 199 -17.07 -31.35 -9.10
C SER A 199 -16.32 -32.50 -9.76
N PHE A 200 -16.17 -33.61 -9.03
CA PHE A 200 -15.64 -34.85 -9.56
C PHE A 200 -16.46 -35.24 -10.80
N ARG A 201 -15.97 -34.89 -11.99
CA ARG A 201 -16.49 -35.50 -13.22
C ARG A 201 -15.97 -36.93 -13.24
N ILE A 202 -16.77 -37.84 -12.71
CA ILE A 202 -16.62 -39.25 -13.03
C ILE A 202 -16.77 -39.36 -14.55
N ALA A 203 -15.72 -39.82 -15.24
CA ALA A 203 -15.77 -40.07 -16.67
C ALA A 203 -16.87 -41.10 -16.95
N ALA A 204 -17.67 -40.87 -18.00
CA ALA A 204 -18.77 -41.75 -18.41
C ALA A 204 -18.34 -43.15 -18.90
N THR A 205 -17.06 -43.51 -18.71
CA THR A 205 -16.46 -44.78 -19.11
C THR A 205 -15.86 -45.58 -17.95
N ALA A 206 -16.06 -45.15 -16.68
CA ALA A 206 -15.67 -45.97 -15.55
C ALA A 206 -16.64 -47.15 -15.37
N PRO A 207 -16.18 -48.41 -15.31
CA PRO A 207 -17.05 -49.55 -15.06
C PRO A 207 -17.69 -49.42 -13.67
N LEU A 208 -19.01 -49.62 -13.60
CA LEU A 208 -19.79 -49.56 -12.36
C LEU A 208 -19.28 -50.62 -11.36
N PRO A 209 -19.14 -50.29 -10.07
CA PRO A 209 -18.83 -51.29 -9.06
C PRO A 209 -20.03 -52.23 -8.92
N VAL A 210 -19.81 -53.50 -9.21
CA VAL A 210 -20.80 -54.57 -9.02
C VAL A 210 -21.07 -54.70 -7.52
N LEU A 211 -22.28 -54.29 -7.11
CA LEU A 211 -22.81 -54.59 -5.78
C LEU A 211 -23.05 -56.10 -5.67
N ASN A 212 -22.08 -56.83 -5.08
CA ASN A 212 -22.28 -58.23 -4.75
C ASN A 212 -23.15 -58.33 -3.49
N ARG A 213 -24.43 -58.59 -3.71
CA ARG A 213 -25.45 -58.83 -2.69
C ARG A 213 -25.34 -60.28 -2.24
N TYR A 214 -24.71 -60.55 -1.09
CA TYR A 214 -24.79 -61.85 -0.44
C TYR A 214 -25.45 -61.71 0.93
N ASN A 215 -26.71 -62.15 0.99
CA ASN A 215 -27.40 -62.56 2.21
C ASN A 215 -26.95 -63.98 2.54
N VAL A 216 -26.39 -64.20 3.74
CA VAL A 216 -26.54 -65.49 4.44
C VAL A 216 -26.88 -65.16 5.88
N ARG A 217 -28.06 -65.63 6.28
CA ARG A 217 -28.67 -65.49 7.60
C ARG A 217 -28.24 -66.70 8.44
N GLN A 218 -27.99 -66.45 9.72
CA GLN A 218 -27.67 -67.42 10.77
C GLN A 218 -28.72 -68.53 10.92
N GLU A 219 -28.24 -69.69 11.34
CA GLU A 219 -28.71 -70.58 12.43
C GLU A 219 -27.81 -71.83 12.37
N ASP A 220 -27.44 -72.58 13.41
CA ASP A 220 -27.25 -72.48 14.86
C ASP A 220 -26.68 -73.89 15.25
N SER A 221 -26.25 -74.09 16.51
CA SER A 221 -25.92 -75.40 17.15
C SER A 221 -24.50 -75.98 16.90
N SER A 222 -23.74 -76.53 17.86
CA SER A 222 -23.83 -76.76 19.32
C SER A 222 -22.45 -77.24 19.81
N ASP A 223 -22.07 -76.78 21.01
CA ASP A 223 -21.33 -77.41 22.12
C ASP A 223 -19.97 -78.12 21.91
N ASP A 224 -18.93 -77.62 22.59
CA ASP A 224 -18.46 -78.08 23.93
C ASP A 224 -16.94 -77.89 24.16
N ASP A 225 -16.66 -77.27 25.31
CA ASP A 225 -15.56 -77.52 26.26
C ASP A 225 -14.08 -77.54 25.85
N SER A 226 -13.30 -76.58 26.38
CA SER A 226 -12.35 -76.82 27.50
C SER A 226 -11.23 -75.76 27.65
N PHE A 227 -11.29 -75.02 28.76
CA PHE A 227 -10.23 -74.60 29.70
C PHE A 227 -8.74 -74.49 29.28
N SER A 228 -8.14 -73.29 29.52
CA SER A 228 -7.11 -73.02 30.57
C SER A 228 -6.01 -72.03 30.14
N LEU A 229 -5.80 -71.02 31.03
CA LEU A 229 -4.59 -70.22 31.29
C LEU A 229 -4.02 -69.31 30.20
#